data_AF-A0A5E4R079-F1
#
_entry.id   AF-A0A5E4R079-F1
#
_cell.length_a   1.000
_cell.length_b   1.000
_cell.length_c   1.000
_cell.angle_alpha   90.00
_cell.angle_beta   90.00
_cell.angle_gamma   90.00
#
_symmetry.space_group_name_H-M   'P 1'
#
loop_
_entity.id
_entity.type
_entity.pdbx_description
1 polymer ?
#
loop_
_entity_poly.entity_id
_entity_poly.type
_entity_poly.pdbx_seq_one_letter_code
_entity_poly.pdbx_strand_id
1 'polypeptide(L)'
;MVSPQDAESCIKNLHRTELHGRMISVEKAKSESESSSRRQTSANRADRRPSKEQKEETKENEENKETAEAEEGKEKKDGDVSGAESQRSASRTREKSLRSEKKERDVARARERSRMAREEERRRRAAEEALRERERRQRDEKRRLAIEREKLRSEREKIEREKNELLRLERERHRLEREKLELERLELKREQLRLEEERRKRGYESSSYRKPGSPPEPTYERDTRHKLVS
;
A
#
# COMPACT_ATOMS: atom_id res chain seq x y z
N MET A 1 -22.42 -11.92 26.24
CA MET A 1 -21.75 -12.93 25.40
C MET A 1 -21.28 -12.23 24.14
N VAL A 2 -20.01 -12.38 23.76
CA VAL A 2 -19.47 -11.81 22.51
C VAL A 2 -20.07 -12.59 21.35
N SER A 3 -20.69 -11.90 20.37
CA SER A 3 -21.33 -12.57 19.23
C SER A 3 -20.27 -13.19 18.32
N PRO A 4 -20.53 -14.33 17.67
CA PRO A 4 -19.66 -14.84 16.61
C PRO A 4 -19.40 -13.80 15.51
N GLN A 5 -20.33 -12.87 15.28
CA GLN A 5 -20.15 -11.76 14.33
C GLN A 5 -19.10 -10.75 14.81
N ASP A 6 -19.00 -10.52 16.12
CA ASP A 6 -18.00 -9.63 16.71
C ASP A 6 -16.60 -10.23 16.53
N ALA A 7 -16.47 -11.55 16.69
CA ALA A 7 -15.22 -12.26 16.43
C ALA A 7 -14.79 -12.15 14.96
N GLU A 8 -15.72 -12.26 14.01
CA GLU A 8 -15.42 -12.07 12.59
C GLU A 8 -14.98 -10.65 12.26
N SER A 9 -15.61 -9.66 12.88
CA SER A 9 -15.23 -8.24 12.74
C SER A 9 -13.82 -8.01 13.28
N CYS A 10 -13.50 -8.55 14.46
CA CYS A 10 -12.17 -8.48 15.04
C CYS A 10 -11.10 -9.13 14.14
N ILE A 11 -11.37 -10.29 13.55
CA ILE A 11 -10.43 -10.95 12.63
C ILE A 11 -10.16 -10.08 11.41
N LYS A 12 -11.20 -9.50 10.80
CA LYS A 12 -11.04 -8.60 9.64
C LYS A 12 -10.21 -7.37 9.98
N ASN A 13 -10.44 -6.79 11.15
CA ASN A 13 -9.76 -5.56 11.58
C ASN A 13 -8.31 -5.79 11.99
N LEU A 14 -7.97 -6.98 12.50
CA LEU A 14 -6.61 -7.32 12.93
C LEU A 14 -5.76 -7.96 11.81
N HIS A 15 -6.38 -8.52 10.78
CA HIS A 15 -5.66 -9.10 9.65
C HIS A 15 -4.93 -8.00 8.87
N ARG A 16 -3.61 -8.18 8.65
CA ARG A 16 -2.72 -7.20 8.01
C ARG A 16 -2.58 -5.90 8.80
N THR A 17 -2.62 -5.98 10.12
CA THR A 17 -2.19 -4.86 10.98
C THR A 17 -0.69 -4.97 11.28
N GLU A 18 -0.05 -3.85 11.59
CA GLU A 18 1.36 -3.84 11.99
C GLU A 18 1.48 -4.03 13.50
N LEU A 19 2.32 -5.00 13.91
CA LEU A 19 2.69 -5.22 15.30
C LEU A 19 4.22 -5.30 15.38
N HIS A 20 4.84 -4.38 16.13
CA HIS A 20 6.31 -4.24 16.21
C HIS A 20 7.01 -4.10 14.83
N GLY A 21 6.41 -3.36 13.91
CA GLY A 21 6.95 -3.14 12.56
C GLY A 21 6.89 -4.36 11.64
N ARG A 22 6.12 -5.39 12.00
CA ARG A 22 5.85 -6.57 11.16
C ARG A 22 4.35 -6.72 10.94
N MET A 23 3.96 -7.04 9.71
CA MET A 23 2.57 -7.31 9.37
C MET A 23 2.13 -8.64 9.96
N ILE A 24 1.05 -8.65 10.74
CA ILE A 24 0.46 -9.87 11.28
C ILE A 24 -0.71 -10.33 10.41
N SER A 25 -0.89 -11.64 10.30
CA SER A 25 -2.07 -12.25 9.67
C SER A 25 -2.85 -13.02 10.71
N VAL A 26 -4.11 -12.65 10.92
CA VAL A 26 -5.05 -13.37 11.79
C VAL A 26 -6.05 -14.10 10.91
N GLU A 27 -6.29 -15.38 11.19
CA GLU A 27 -7.25 -16.21 10.45
C GLU A 27 -8.10 -17.06 11.40
N LYS A 28 -9.25 -17.55 10.90
CA LYS A 28 -10.08 -18.50 11.65
C LYS A 28 -9.33 -19.83 11.75
N ALA A 29 -9.15 -20.33 12.97
CA ALA A 29 -8.65 -21.69 13.16
C ALA A 29 -9.66 -22.69 12.56
N LYS A 30 -9.19 -23.57 11.68
CA LYS A 30 -9.94 -24.76 11.29
C LYS A 30 -9.85 -25.74 12.46
N SER A 31 -10.98 -26.38 12.81
CA SER A 31 -11.10 -27.37 13.87
C SER A 31 -9.88 -28.29 13.96
N GLU A 32 -9.36 -28.47 15.17
CA GLU A 32 -8.17 -29.28 15.45
C GLU A 32 -8.39 -30.75 15.06
N SER A 33 -7.96 -31.10 13.85
CA SER A 33 -7.68 -32.50 13.49
C SER A 33 -6.48 -32.69 12.55
N GLU A 34 -5.83 -31.62 12.05
CA GLU A 34 -4.71 -31.77 11.10
C GLU A 34 -3.51 -30.82 11.35
N SER A 35 -3.33 -30.25 12.54
CA SER A 35 -2.28 -29.23 12.79
C SER A 35 -0.97 -29.74 13.39
N SER A 36 -0.78 -31.05 13.61
CA SER A 36 0.50 -31.57 14.16
C SER A 36 1.62 -31.80 13.14
N SER A 37 1.41 -31.68 11.83
CA SER A 37 2.43 -32.08 10.85
C SER A 37 3.16 -30.95 10.08
N ARG A 38 2.89 -29.67 10.34
CA ARG A 38 3.48 -28.57 9.55
C ARG A 38 4.53 -27.73 10.26
N ARG A 39 5.26 -28.33 11.19
CA ARG A 39 6.43 -27.71 11.85
C ARG A 39 7.77 -28.16 11.28
N GLN A 40 7.90 -28.40 9.97
CA GLN A 40 9.20 -28.40 9.28
C GLN A 40 9.02 -28.04 7.80
N THR A 41 9.25 -26.78 7.43
CA THR A 41 9.88 -26.34 6.16
C THR A 41 10.20 -24.84 6.27
N SER A 42 11.26 -24.51 7.00
CA SER A 42 11.89 -23.19 6.98
C SER A 42 13.21 -23.28 6.22
N ALA A 43 13.14 -23.39 4.90
CA ALA A 43 14.22 -23.13 3.95
C ALA A 43 13.62 -23.20 2.55
N ASN A 44 14.01 -22.29 1.66
CA ASN A 44 13.61 -22.18 0.25
C ASN A 44 12.27 -21.49 -0.05
N ARG A 45 12.28 -20.16 0.03
CA ARG A 45 11.64 -19.34 -1.02
C ARG A 45 12.27 -17.95 -1.12
N ALA A 46 13.54 -17.93 -1.53
CA ALA A 46 14.09 -16.77 -2.22
C ALA A 46 13.46 -16.69 -3.62
N ASP A 47 13.21 -15.47 -4.06
CA ASP A 47 12.91 -15.03 -5.44
C ASP A 47 11.79 -15.73 -6.21
N ARG A 48 10.60 -15.11 -6.20
CA ARG A 48 9.68 -15.15 -7.35
C ARG A 48 9.15 -13.75 -7.66
N ARG A 49 9.83 -13.07 -8.58
CA ARG A 49 9.31 -11.97 -9.41
C ARG A 49 8.02 -12.39 -10.13
N PRO A 50 7.07 -11.48 -10.36
CA PRO A 50 6.14 -11.61 -11.46
C PRO A 50 6.45 -10.56 -12.55
N SER A 51 6.80 -11.06 -13.72
CA SER A 51 6.90 -10.33 -14.99
C SER A 51 6.08 -11.08 -16.06
N LYS A 52 5.53 -10.33 -17.01
CA LYS A 52 4.65 -10.65 -18.17
C LYS A 52 3.17 -10.31 -17.95
N GLU A 53 2.55 -9.38 -18.71
CA GLU A 53 2.42 -9.22 -20.18
C GLU A 53 1.76 -10.40 -20.91
N GLN A 54 0.49 -10.22 -21.26
CA GLN A 54 -0.28 -10.82 -22.37
C GLN A 54 -1.31 -9.72 -22.72
N LYS A 55 -1.39 -9.08 -23.90
CA LYS A 55 -1.29 -9.44 -25.32
C LYS A 55 -2.14 -10.65 -25.70
N GLU A 56 -3.41 -10.38 -26.03
CA GLU A 56 -4.21 -11.22 -26.92
C GLU A 56 -4.55 -10.40 -28.18
N GLU A 57 -3.92 -10.80 -29.27
CA GLU A 57 -4.36 -10.60 -30.64
C GLU A 57 -5.14 -11.87 -31.03
N THR A 58 -6.34 -11.73 -31.59
CA THR A 58 -6.91 -12.78 -32.45
C THR A 58 -7.50 -12.15 -33.69
N LYS A 59 -6.91 -12.58 -34.81
CA LYS A 59 -7.18 -12.31 -36.23
C LYS A 59 -8.58 -12.75 -36.67
N GLU A 60 -9.25 -11.92 -37.48
CA GLU A 60 -9.46 -12.05 -38.94
C GLU A 60 -10.29 -13.28 -39.36
N ASN A 61 -11.47 -13.04 -39.96
CA ASN A 61 -11.74 -13.55 -41.29
C ASN A 61 -12.83 -12.72 -42.01
N GLU A 62 -12.40 -12.08 -43.10
CA GLU A 62 -13.14 -11.78 -44.35
C GLU A 62 -13.81 -13.07 -44.89
N GLU A 63 -14.74 -13.15 -45.83
CA GLU A 63 -15.44 -12.30 -46.80
C GLU A 63 -16.56 -13.21 -47.35
N ASN A 64 -17.71 -12.68 -47.79
CA ASN A 64 -18.13 -12.83 -49.20
C ASN A 64 -19.51 -12.23 -49.49
N LYS A 65 -19.51 -11.46 -50.57
CA LYS A 65 -20.60 -10.77 -51.24
C LYS A 65 -20.51 -11.21 -52.71
N GLU A 66 -21.65 -11.53 -53.32
CA GLU A 66 -22.01 -11.43 -54.77
C GLU A 66 -23.23 -12.36 -55.00
N THR A 67 -24.42 -11.97 -55.46
CA THR A 67 -24.91 -11.36 -56.72
C THR A 67 -24.71 -12.17 -58.02
N ALA A 68 -25.80 -12.85 -58.39
CA ALA A 68 -26.50 -12.86 -59.70
C ALA A 68 -26.04 -13.73 -60.90
N GLU A 69 -27.09 -14.19 -61.62
CA GLU A 69 -27.20 -14.69 -63.03
C GLU A 69 -26.73 -16.13 -63.32
N ALA A 70 -27.19 -16.89 -64.32
CA ALA A 70 -28.40 -17.03 -65.16
C ALA A 70 -28.19 -18.31 -66.03
N GLU A 71 -29.25 -18.80 -66.72
CA GLU A 71 -29.24 -19.79 -67.83
C GLU A 71 -28.89 -21.27 -67.52
N GLU A 72 -29.29 -22.30 -68.28
CA GLU A 72 -30.40 -22.63 -69.19
C GLU A 72 -30.24 -24.17 -69.41
N GLY A 73 -31.32 -24.94 -69.63
CA GLY A 73 -31.18 -26.39 -69.85
C GLY A 73 -32.50 -27.09 -70.18
N LYS A 74 -32.76 -27.24 -71.49
CA LYS A 74 -33.83 -28.08 -72.08
C LYS A 74 -33.63 -29.56 -71.75
N GLU A 75 -34.74 -30.28 -71.56
CA GLU A 75 -34.95 -31.59 -72.21
C GLU A 75 -36.45 -31.94 -72.27
N LYS A 76 -36.90 -32.35 -73.46
CA LYS A 76 -38.26 -32.85 -73.74
C LYS A 76 -38.34 -34.32 -73.36
N LYS A 77 -39.45 -34.77 -72.77
CA LYS A 77 -39.90 -36.16 -72.88
C LYS A 77 -41.42 -36.23 -72.83
N ASP A 78 -42.00 -36.60 -73.97
CA ASP A 78 -43.41 -36.93 -74.13
C ASP A 78 -43.78 -38.15 -73.28
N GLY A 79 -44.96 -38.09 -72.65
CA GLY A 79 -45.49 -39.14 -71.80
C GLY A 79 -46.94 -38.83 -71.43
N ASP A 80 -47.85 -39.27 -72.29
CA ASP A 80 -49.29 -39.32 -72.07
C ASP A 80 -49.61 -40.27 -70.90
N VAL A 81 -50.20 -39.76 -69.81
CA VAL A 81 -51.03 -40.56 -68.88
C VAL A 81 -52.11 -39.67 -68.28
N SER A 82 -53.33 -39.89 -68.77
CA SER A 82 -54.60 -39.45 -68.22
C SER A 82 -54.80 -39.92 -66.77
N GLY A 83 -55.22 -39.02 -65.87
CA GLY A 83 -55.67 -39.40 -64.51
C GLY A 83 -55.25 -38.54 -63.30
N ALA A 84 -54.68 -37.34 -63.47
CA ALA A 84 -53.98 -36.63 -62.38
C ALA A 84 -54.67 -35.37 -61.79
N GLU A 85 -55.93 -35.08 -62.07
CA GLU A 85 -56.55 -33.82 -61.62
C GLU A 85 -56.96 -33.81 -60.14
N SER A 86 -57.28 -34.97 -59.56
CA SER A 86 -57.72 -35.06 -58.16
C SER A 86 -56.55 -34.99 -57.16
N GLN A 87 -55.38 -35.57 -57.49
CA GLN A 87 -54.20 -35.51 -56.60
C GLN A 87 -53.38 -34.21 -56.73
N ARG A 88 -53.35 -33.55 -57.90
CA ARG A 88 -52.65 -32.26 -58.09
C ARG A 88 -53.31 -31.11 -57.32
N SER A 89 -54.64 -31.17 -57.17
CA SER A 89 -55.42 -30.18 -56.41
C SER A 89 -55.11 -30.26 -54.92
N ALA A 90 -55.01 -31.48 -54.36
CA ALA A 90 -54.59 -31.72 -52.97
C ALA A 90 -53.10 -31.39 -52.72
N SER A 91 -52.23 -31.60 -53.71
CA SER A 91 -50.80 -31.22 -53.60
C SER A 91 -50.61 -29.70 -53.60
N ARG A 92 -51.32 -28.97 -54.47
CA ARG A 92 -51.23 -27.49 -54.55
C ARG A 92 -51.76 -26.80 -53.29
N THR A 93 -52.81 -27.34 -52.67
CA THR A 93 -53.35 -26.79 -51.41
C THR A 93 -52.40 -27.03 -50.24
N ARG A 94 -51.78 -28.22 -50.16
CA ARG A 94 -50.77 -28.55 -49.13
C ARG A 94 -49.50 -27.71 -49.28
N GLU A 95 -49.05 -27.49 -50.51
CA GLU A 95 -47.88 -26.64 -50.78
C GLU A 95 -48.15 -25.16 -50.46
N LYS A 96 -49.36 -24.67 -50.74
CA LYS A 96 -49.80 -23.31 -50.38
C LYS A 96 -49.92 -23.13 -48.86
N SER A 97 -50.34 -24.16 -48.13
CA SER A 97 -50.40 -24.21 -46.66
C SER A 97 -48.99 -24.22 -46.04
N LEU A 98 -48.06 -25.05 -46.53
CA LEU A 98 -46.66 -25.03 -46.07
C LEU A 98 -45.97 -23.68 -46.36
N ARG A 99 -46.35 -23.02 -47.45
CA ARG A 99 -45.86 -21.69 -47.82
C ARG A 99 -46.47 -20.59 -46.93
N SER A 100 -47.70 -20.73 -46.46
CA SER A 100 -48.28 -19.81 -45.47
C SER A 100 -47.67 -20.03 -44.09
N GLU A 101 -47.45 -21.28 -43.66
CA GLU A 101 -46.79 -21.62 -42.40
C GLU A 101 -45.34 -21.11 -42.36
N LYS A 102 -44.57 -21.27 -43.46
CA LYS A 102 -43.22 -20.69 -43.57
C LYS A 102 -43.25 -19.17 -43.45
N LYS A 103 -44.15 -18.49 -44.16
CA LYS A 103 -44.31 -17.03 -44.05
C LYS A 103 -44.67 -16.59 -42.65
N GLU A 104 -45.57 -17.30 -41.97
CA GLU A 104 -45.97 -16.99 -40.60
C GLU A 104 -44.81 -17.16 -39.61
N ARG A 105 -44.03 -18.23 -39.78
CA ARG A 105 -42.81 -18.51 -38.98
C ARG A 105 -41.70 -17.49 -39.23
N ASP A 106 -41.56 -17.01 -40.48
CA ASP A 106 -40.60 -15.96 -40.82
C ASP A 106 -41.01 -14.60 -40.26
N VAL A 107 -42.30 -14.27 -40.25
CA VAL A 107 -42.84 -13.07 -39.59
C VAL A 107 -42.63 -13.14 -38.07
N ALA A 108 -42.84 -14.30 -37.45
CA ALA A 108 -42.57 -14.50 -36.03
C ALA A 108 -41.08 -14.27 -35.70
N ARG A 109 -40.16 -14.86 -36.48
CA ARG A 109 -38.71 -14.64 -36.35
C ARG A 109 -38.30 -13.19 -36.60
N ALA A 110 -38.94 -12.49 -37.55
CA ALA A 110 -38.66 -11.08 -37.80
C ALA A 110 -39.08 -10.19 -36.63
N ARG A 111 -40.22 -10.48 -36.00
CA ARG A 111 -40.69 -9.78 -34.78
C ARG A 111 -39.78 -10.03 -33.59
N GLU A 112 -39.32 -11.26 -33.40
CA GLU A 112 -38.37 -11.61 -32.34
C GLU A 112 -37.03 -10.91 -32.55
N ARG A 113 -36.48 -10.94 -33.77
CA ARG A 113 -35.26 -10.19 -34.12
C ARG A 113 -35.41 -8.69 -33.89
N SER A 114 -36.57 -8.10 -34.22
CA SER A 114 -36.85 -6.68 -33.97
C SER A 114 -36.90 -6.36 -32.47
N ARG A 115 -37.44 -7.25 -31.64
CA ARG A 115 -37.43 -7.09 -30.17
C ARG A 115 -36.02 -7.18 -29.61
N MET A 116 -35.24 -8.17 -30.04
CA MET A 116 -33.85 -8.35 -29.64
C MET A 116 -32.99 -7.15 -30.03
N ALA A 117 -33.13 -6.62 -31.26
CA ALA A 117 -32.37 -5.44 -31.70
C ALA A 117 -32.64 -4.19 -30.84
N ARG A 118 -33.90 -3.96 -30.43
CA ARG A 118 -34.25 -2.85 -29.53
C ARG A 118 -33.73 -3.04 -28.12
N GLU A 119 -33.70 -4.28 -27.64
CA GLU A 119 -33.15 -4.61 -26.32
C GLU A 119 -31.63 -4.50 -26.32
N GLU A 120 -30.97 -4.98 -27.36
CA GLU A 120 -29.54 -4.86 -27.57
C GLU A 120 -29.11 -3.39 -27.67
N GLU A 121 -29.87 -2.55 -28.38
CA GLU A 121 -29.63 -1.12 -28.43
C GLU A 121 -29.70 -0.48 -27.03
N ARG A 122 -30.73 -0.81 -26.23
CA ARG A 122 -30.83 -0.33 -24.83
C ARG A 122 -29.66 -0.81 -24.00
N ARG A 123 -29.26 -2.07 -24.13
CA ARG A 123 -28.13 -2.66 -23.42
C ARG A 123 -26.81 -1.98 -23.81
N ARG A 124 -26.61 -1.66 -25.09
CA ARG A 124 -25.44 -0.95 -25.59
C ARG A 124 -25.34 0.46 -25.01
N ARG A 125 -26.44 1.21 -24.99
CA ARG A 125 -26.49 2.55 -24.36
C ARG A 125 -26.21 2.49 -22.86
N ALA A 126 -26.81 1.55 -22.15
CA ALA A 126 -26.56 1.34 -20.72
C ALA A 126 -25.09 0.96 -20.43
N ALA A 127 -24.48 0.13 -21.29
CA ALA A 127 -23.07 -0.23 -21.16
C ALA A 127 -22.14 0.97 -21.43
N GLU A 128 -22.45 1.82 -22.41
CA GLU A 128 -21.71 3.05 -22.69
C GLU A 128 -21.80 4.05 -21.54
N GLU A 129 -22.99 4.23 -20.96
CA GLU A 129 -23.19 5.07 -19.77
C GLU A 129 -22.43 4.53 -18.56
N ALA A 130 -22.45 3.21 -18.31
CA ALA A 130 -21.70 2.59 -17.23
C ALA A 130 -20.17 2.78 -17.40
N LEU A 131 -19.66 2.74 -18.63
CA LEU A 131 -18.25 3.04 -18.91
C LEU A 131 -17.91 4.49 -18.62
N ARG A 132 -18.75 5.45 -19.05
CA ARG A 132 -18.57 6.88 -18.76
C ARG A 132 -18.64 7.18 -17.27
N GLU A 133 -19.54 6.52 -16.54
CA GLU A 133 -19.64 6.67 -15.09
C GLU A 133 -18.39 6.13 -14.39
N ARG A 134 -17.91 4.95 -14.81
CA ARG A 134 -16.66 4.37 -14.29
C ARG A 134 -15.46 5.30 -14.55
N GLU A 135 -15.39 5.89 -15.74
CA GLU A 135 -14.33 6.85 -16.07
C GLU A 135 -14.40 8.10 -15.18
N ARG A 136 -15.59 8.66 -14.95
CA ARG A 136 -15.77 9.80 -14.03
C ARG A 136 -15.27 9.46 -12.63
N ARG A 137 -15.70 8.31 -12.08
CA ARG A 137 -15.25 7.84 -10.75
C ARG A 137 -13.73 7.68 -10.69
N GLN A 138 -13.11 7.12 -11.73
CA GLN A 138 -11.65 6.98 -11.80
C GLN A 138 -10.93 8.33 -11.86
N ARG A 139 -11.46 9.32 -12.57
CA ARG A 139 -10.89 10.68 -12.62
C ARG A 139 -10.98 11.35 -11.25
N ASP A 140 -12.11 11.23 -10.57
CA ASP A 140 -12.30 11.79 -9.23
C ASP A 140 -11.39 11.12 -8.20
N GLU A 141 -11.28 9.79 -8.24
CA GLU A 141 -10.37 9.03 -7.39
C GLU A 141 -8.91 9.40 -7.66
N LYS A 142 -8.50 9.48 -8.93
CA LYS A 142 -7.16 9.92 -9.33
C LYS A 142 -6.87 11.34 -8.82
N ARG A 143 -7.83 12.26 -8.90
CA ARG A 143 -7.69 13.63 -8.39
C ARG A 143 -7.52 13.64 -6.88
N ARG A 144 -8.33 12.87 -6.15
CA ARG A 144 -8.22 12.73 -4.69
C ARG A 144 -6.85 12.19 -4.28
N LEU A 145 -6.39 11.13 -4.95
CA LEU A 145 -5.07 10.54 -4.69
C LEU A 145 -3.93 11.49 -5.05
N ALA A 146 -4.07 12.33 -6.08
CA ALA A 146 -3.06 13.34 -6.43
C ALA A 146 -2.90 14.37 -5.31
N ILE A 147 -4.01 14.89 -4.77
CA ILE A 147 -4.00 15.84 -3.65
C ILE A 147 -3.37 15.21 -2.41
N GLU A 148 -3.71 13.95 -2.10
CA GLU A 148 -3.13 13.24 -0.95
C GLU A 148 -1.63 13.03 -1.10
N ARG A 149 -1.17 12.63 -2.30
CA ARG A 149 0.26 12.50 -2.60
C ARG A 149 1.00 13.82 -2.49
N GLU A 150 0.39 14.92 -2.93
CA GLU A 150 0.98 16.25 -2.81
C GLU A 150 1.11 16.67 -1.35
N LYS A 151 0.07 16.47 -0.53
CA LYS A 151 0.12 16.71 0.92
C LYS A 151 1.25 15.93 1.59
N LEU A 152 1.38 14.65 1.28
CA LEU A 152 2.47 13.81 1.81
C LEU A 152 3.86 14.28 1.36
N ARG A 153 3.99 14.81 0.13
CA ARG A 153 5.26 15.41 -0.33
C ARG A 153 5.60 16.66 0.47
N SER A 154 4.64 17.57 0.63
CA SER A 154 4.85 18.79 1.41
C SER A 154 5.15 18.49 2.88
N GLU A 155 4.50 17.49 3.47
CA GLU A 155 4.77 17.06 4.85
C GLU A 155 6.17 16.47 5.00
N ARG A 156 6.59 15.60 4.07
CA ARG A 156 7.96 15.06 4.05
C ARG A 156 9.01 16.17 3.93
N GLU A 157 8.75 17.15 3.07
CA GLU A 157 9.65 18.29 2.89
C GLU A 157 9.71 19.17 4.15
N LYS A 158 8.57 19.41 4.82
CA LYS A 158 8.56 20.12 6.11
C LYS A 158 9.39 19.38 7.16
N ILE A 159 9.18 18.07 7.30
CA ILE A 159 9.95 17.23 8.23
C ILE A 159 11.44 17.29 7.92
N GLU A 160 11.82 17.25 6.64
CA GLU A 160 13.23 17.34 6.24
C GLU A 160 13.84 18.70 6.57
N ARG A 161 13.11 19.79 6.35
CA ARG A 161 13.55 21.14 6.75
C ARG A 161 13.72 21.26 8.25
N GLU A 162 12.73 20.81 9.03
CA GLU A 162 12.78 20.81 10.49
C GLU A 162 13.95 19.97 11.02
N LYS A 163 14.21 18.80 10.42
CA LYS A 163 15.37 17.97 10.77
C LYS A 163 16.70 18.70 10.52
N ASN A 164 16.83 19.38 9.38
CA ASN A 164 18.03 20.14 9.06
C ASN A 164 18.23 21.34 9.99
N GLU A 165 17.14 22.03 10.34
CA GLU A 165 17.15 23.13 11.31
C GLU A 165 17.55 22.64 12.71
N LEU A 166 16.98 21.50 13.14
CA LEU A 166 17.33 20.88 14.41
C LEU A 166 18.80 20.49 14.46
N LEU A 167 19.35 19.91 13.38
CA LEU A 167 20.77 19.59 13.28
C LEU A 167 21.65 20.85 13.35
N ARG A 168 21.21 21.97 12.75
CA ARG A 168 21.91 23.25 12.83
C ARG A 168 21.92 23.78 14.27
N LEU A 169 20.77 23.78 14.93
CA LEU A 169 20.64 24.20 16.32
C LEU A 169 21.44 23.32 17.27
N GLU A 170 21.51 22.01 17.02
CA GLU A 170 22.31 21.09 17.82
C GLU A 170 23.82 21.40 17.71
N ARG A 171 24.30 21.70 16.50
CA ARG A 171 25.69 22.15 16.29
C ARG A 171 25.98 23.46 17.00
N GLU A 172 25.06 24.42 16.91
CA GLU A 172 25.17 25.71 17.57
C GLU A 172 25.16 25.57 19.10
N ARG A 173 24.26 24.73 19.63
CA ARG A 173 24.21 24.40 21.05
C ARG A 173 25.55 23.81 21.52
N HIS A 174 26.12 22.87 20.77
CA HIS A 174 27.42 22.29 21.11
C HIS A 174 28.55 23.32 21.13
N ARG A 175 28.51 24.30 20.21
CA ARG A 175 29.47 25.41 20.19
C ARG A 175 29.31 26.29 21.44
N LEU A 176 28.10 26.72 21.74
CA LEU A 176 27.81 27.55 22.91
C LEU A 176 28.15 26.83 24.22
N GLU A 177 27.91 25.52 24.30
CA GLU A 177 28.27 24.71 25.45
C GLU A 177 29.79 24.69 25.69
N ARG A 178 30.59 24.63 24.62
CA ARG A 178 32.06 24.76 24.72
C ARG A 178 32.49 26.14 25.16
N GLU A 179 31.94 27.20 24.56
CA GLU A 179 32.24 28.59 24.92
C GLU A 179 31.86 28.87 26.39
N LYS A 180 30.72 28.34 26.85
CA LYS A 180 30.27 28.45 28.25
C LYS A 180 31.24 27.77 29.22
N LEU A 181 31.69 26.54 28.91
CA LEU A 181 32.66 25.83 29.73
C LEU A 181 34.02 26.55 29.79
N GLU A 182 34.43 27.21 28.71
CA GLU A 182 35.65 28.00 28.67
C GLU A 182 35.56 29.25 29.56
N LEU A 183 34.43 29.97 29.49
CA LEU A 183 34.16 31.10 30.37
C LEU A 183 34.16 30.69 31.85
N GLU A 184 33.48 29.59 32.19
CA GLU A 184 33.46 29.05 33.55
C GLU A 184 34.87 28.68 34.04
N ARG A 185 35.70 28.09 33.18
CA ARG A 185 37.11 27.81 33.51
C ARG A 185 37.92 29.07 33.78
N LEU A 186 37.74 30.12 32.97
CA LEU A 186 38.42 31.40 33.17
C LEU A 186 37.97 32.08 34.46
N GLU A 187 36.68 32.01 34.77
CA GLU A 187 36.11 32.54 36.02
C GLU A 187 36.67 31.80 37.24
N LEU A 188 36.67 30.47 37.23
CA LEU A 188 37.31 29.65 38.27
C LEU A 188 38.78 29.99 38.43
N LYS A 189 39.53 30.20 37.35
CA LYS A 189 40.94 30.59 37.41
C LYS A 189 41.12 31.99 38.03
N ARG A 190 40.23 32.93 37.72
CA ARG A 190 40.23 34.28 38.31
C ARG A 190 39.91 34.23 39.81
N GLU A 191 38.94 33.40 40.22
CA GLU A 191 38.62 33.18 41.62
C GLU A 191 39.77 32.50 42.38
N GLN A 192 40.42 31.50 41.78
CA GLN A 192 41.60 30.85 42.36
C GLN A 192 42.73 31.85 42.61
N LEU A 193 43.04 32.70 41.63
CA LEU A 193 44.04 33.76 41.79
C LEU A 193 43.64 34.76 42.88
N ARG A 194 42.37 35.16 42.94
CA ARG A 194 41.87 36.04 44.01
C ARG A 194 42.05 35.41 45.39
N LEU A 195 41.73 34.11 45.52
CA LEU A 195 41.85 33.38 46.78
C LEU A 195 43.32 33.14 47.15
N GLU A 196 44.19 32.90 46.18
CA GLU A 196 45.65 32.83 46.37
C GLU A 196 46.23 34.18 46.80
N GLU A 197 45.80 35.29 46.20
CA GLU A 197 46.18 36.64 46.62
C GLU A 197 45.69 36.95 48.04
N GLU A 198 44.47 36.56 48.40
CA GLU A 198 43.97 36.68 49.76
C GLU A 198 44.77 35.82 50.74
N ARG A 199 45.14 34.58 50.37
CA ARG A 199 46.05 33.74 51.16
C ARG A 199 47.43 34.35 51.29
N ARG A 200 47.96 34.98 50.23
CA ARG A 200 49.26 35.66 50.24
C ARG A 200 49.21 36.92 51.10
N LYS A 201 48.14 37.71 51.03
CA LYS A 201 47.92 38.88 51.89
C LYS A 201 47.74 38.48 53.35
N ARG A 202 46.94 37.44 53.62
CA ARG A 202 46.76 36.90 54.98
C ARG A 202 48.04 36.25 55.51
N GLY A 203 48.85 35.64 54.64
CA GLY A 203 50.19 35.13 54.96
C GLY A 203 51.21 36.26 55.19
N TYR A 204 51.10 37.37 54.46
CA TYR A 204 51.89 38.58 54.65
C TYR A 204 51.52 39.28 55.97
N GLU A 205 50.22 39.39 56.28
CA GLU A 205 49.74 39.86 57.59
C GLU A 205 50.20 38.90 58.71
N SER A 206 49.99 37.60 58.58
CA SER A 206 50.45 36.59 59.55
C SER A 206 51.97 36.55 59.75
N SER A 207 52.75 36.81 58.70
CA SER A 207 54.21 36.97 58.76
C SER A 207 54.63 38.29 59.38
N SER A 208 53.88 39.37 59.17
CA SER A 208 54.14 40.69 59.77
C SER A 208 53.77 40.76 61.26
N TYR A 209 52.96 39.82 61.76
CA TYR A 209 52.67 39.64 63.19
C TYR A 209 53.53 38.55 63.88
N ARG A 210 54.40 37.82 63.17
CA ARG A 210 55.47 37.05 63.82
C ARG A 210 56.59 38.00 64.25
N LYS A 211 56.43 38.51 65.46
CA LYS A 211 57.49 39.10 66.29
C LYS A 211 58.80 38.29 66.13
N PRO A 212 59.94 38.89 65.75
CA PRO A 212 61.22 38.21 65.79
C PRO A 212 61.63 38.06 67.26
N GLY A 213 61.32 36.93 67.88
CA GLY A 213 61.68 36.72 69.28
C GLY A 213 60.88 35.68 70.07
N SER A 214 60.28 34.67 69.44
CA SER A 214 59.85 33.49 70.21
C SER A 214 61.04 32.53 70.33
N PRO A 215 61.51 32.21 71.55
CA PRO A 215 62.56 31.21 71.73
C PRO A 215 62.06 29.83 71.28
N PRO A 216 62.95 28.92 70.83
CA PRO A 216 62.55 27.55 70.54
C PRO A 216 62.05 26.87 71.82
N GLU A 217 60.86 26.28 71.74
CA GLU A 217 60.30 25.40 72.76
C GLU A 217 61.30 24.28 73.10
N PRO A 218 61.54 23.97 74.39
CA PRO A 218 62.46 22.92 74.77
C PRO A 218 61.90 21.59 74.28
N THR A 219 62.71 20.86 73.50
CA THR A 219 62.45 19.48 73.16
C THR A 219 62.51 18.66 74.43
N TYR A 220 61.37 18.44 75.08
CA TYR A 220 61.25 17.34 76.02
C TYR A 220 61.46 16.06 75.22
N GLU A 221 62.62 15.43 75.42
CA GLU A 221 62.83 14.04 75.07
C GLU A 221 61.66 13.25 75.66
N ARG A 222 60.78 12.77 74.76
CA ARG A 222 59.70 11.88 75.13
C ARG A 222 60.34 10.55 75.51
N ASP A 223 60.62 10.43 76.80
CA ASP A 223 61.22 9.27 77.43
C ASP A 223 60.47 8.01 76.97
N THR A 224 61.21 7.17 76.25
CA THR A 224 60.71 5.93 75.67
C THR A 224 60.70 4.87 76.75
N ARG A 225 59.66 4.87 77.60
CA ARG A 225 59.37 3.72 78.45
C ARG A 225 57.99 3.83 79.08
N HIS A 226 57.12 2.90 78.71
CA HIS A 226 56.19 2.13 79.55
C HIS A 226 55.11 1.53 78.62
N LYS A 227 55.40 0.34 78.08
CA LYS A 227 54.95 -0.97 78.57
C LYS A 227 53.50 -1.28 78.15
N LEU A 228 53.41 -2.20 77.18
CA LEU A 228 52.50 -3.35 77.11
C LEU A 228 51.54 -3.49 78.30
N VAL A 229 50.24 -3.41 78.04
CA VAL A 229 49.16 -4.28 78.57
C VAL A 229 48.01 -4.18 77.55
N SER A 230 47.90 -5.15 76.64
CA SER A 230 46.87 -6.22 76.59
C SER A 230 45.46 -5.72 76.33
#